data_AF-A0A5N9HWV6-F1
#
_entry.id   AF-A0A5N9HWV6-F1
#
_cell.length_a   1.000
_cell.length_b   1.000
_cell.length_c   1.000
_cell.angle_alpha   90.00
_cell.angle_beta   90.00
_cell.angle_gamma   90.00
#
_symmetry.space_group_name_H-M   'P 1'
#
loop_
_entity.id
_entity.type
_entity.pdbx_description
1 polymer ?
#
loop_
_entity_poly.entity_id
_entity_poly.type
_entity_poly.pdbx_seq_one_letter_code
_entity_poly.pdbx_strand_id
1 'polypeptide(L)'
;MNPSLDQSNIELRTFTKPDIDSLNKLLNDAGSHGHRDWPDKISDLRSMLEFPRVQPHKNLVLAHLENKVVGYAIVEPEKNIGRSVVGFTSTSADSATLGKLLNWGTKRASQETPIAHIATLNNESRVETIIKNNNWKHVRKYLRLECSPR
;
A
#
# COMPACT_ATOMS: atom_id res chain seq x y z
N MET A 1 -4.64 29.52 -14.17
CA MET A 1 -4.09 28.22 -14.60
C MET A 1 -2.91 27.93 -13.68
N ASN A 2 -3.03 26.94 -12.79
CA ASN A 2 -1.87 26.47 -12.03
C ASN A 2 -1.02 25.62 -12.98
N PRO A 3 0.31 25.81 -13.01
CA PRO A 3 1.18 24.93 -13.77
C PRO A 3 0.94 23.52 -13.23
N SER A 4 0.57 22.60 -14.12
CA SER A 4 0.60 21.19 -13.84
C SER A 4 2.00 20.87 -13.32
N LEU A 5 2.10 20.55 -12.02
CA LEU A 5 3.28 19.85 -11.50
C LEU A 5 3.55 18.71 -12.48
N ASP A 6 4.76 18.68 -13.02
CA ASP A 6 5.18 17.65 -13.95
C ASP A 6 5.24 16.33 -13.16
N GLN A 7 4.12 15.61 -13.17
CA GLN A 7 3.88 14.37 -12.43
C GLN A 7 4.73 13.20 -12.94
N SER A 8 5.63 13.45 -13.91
CA SER A 8 6.62 12.50 -14.43
C SER A 8 7.71 12.13 -13.41
N ASN A 9 7.96 12.95 -12.39
CA ASN A 9 9.03 12.77 -11.39
C ASN A 9 8.67 11.93 -10.15
N ILE A 10 7.72 10.99 -10.26
CA ILE A 10 7.47 10.05 -9.16
C ILE A 10 8.61 9.02 -9.07
N GLU A 11 9.35 9.07 -7.96
CA GLU A 11 10.39 8.12 -7.61
C GLU A 11 9.90 7.13 -6.55
N LEU A 12 10.23 5.85 -6.73
CA LEU A 12 9.97 4.83 -5.71
C LEU A 12 11.23 4.62 -4.88
N ARG A 13 11.16 4.89 -3.59
CA ARG A 13 12.27 4.67 -2.65
C ARG A 13 11.87 3.71 -1.56
N THR A 14 12.75 2.75 -1.29
CA THR A 14 12.60 1.81 -0.16
C THR A 14 12.45 2.58 1.15
N PHE A 15 11.51 2.15 1.99
CA PHE A 15 11.29 2.77 3.29
C PHE A 15 12.52 2.65 4.20
N THR A 16 12.81 3.73 4.91
CA THR A 16 13.82 3.81 5.96
C THR A 16 13.19 4.35 7.25
N LYS A 17 13.81 4.09 8.41
CA LYS A 17 13.28 4.55 9.71
C LYS A 17 12.94 6.06 9.76
N PRO A 18 13.75 6.97 9.17
CA PRO A 18 13.40 8.39 9.10
C PRO A 18 12.09 8.71 8.36
N ASP A 19 11.60 7.81 7.51
CA ASP A 19 10.39 8.06 6.72
C ASP A 19 9.08 7.85 7.49
N ILE A 20 9.15 7.40 8.74
CA ILE A 20 7.98 6.97 9.49
C ILE A 20 6.96 8.07 9.73
N ASP A 21 7.40 9.31 9.92
CA ASP A 21 6.50 10.45 10.11
C ASP A 21 5.74 10.75 8.81
N SER A 22 6.43 10.64 7.67
CA SER A 22 5.83 10.85 6.34
C SER A 22 4.87 9.73 5.96
N LEU A 23 5.21 8.48 6.28
CA LEU A 23 4.30 7.36 6.10
C LEU A 23 3.05 7.50 6.99
N ASN A 24 3.22 7.84 8.27
CA ASN A 24 2.10 8.04 9.18
C ASN A 24 1.15 9.13 8.65
N LYS A 25 1.72 10.25 8.19
CA LYS A 25 0.94 11.32 7.57
C LYS A 25 0.20 10.83 6.32
N LEU A 26 0.87 10.12 5.41
CA LEU A 26 0.26 9.58 4.20
C LEU A 26 -0.92 8.65 4.52
N LEU A 27 -0.76 7.75 5.49
CA LEU A 27 -1.80 6.79 5.88
C LEU A 27 -3.04 7.50 6.44
N ASN A 28 -2.83 8.51 7.28
CA ASN A 28 -3.91 9.35 7.79
C ASN A 28 -4.60 10.15 6.67
N ASP A 29 -3.82 10.77 5.77
CA ASP A 29 -4.33 11.54 4.64
C ASP A 29 -5.11 10.65 3.64
N ALA A 30 -4.73 9.36 3.49
CA ALA A 30 -5.40 8.39 2.63
C ALA A 30 -6.69 7.81 3.23
N GLY A 31 -6.85 7.82 4.56
CA GLY A 31 -8.00 7.26 5.26
C GLY A 31 -8.06 5.72 5.19
N SER A 32 -9.25 5.15 5.34
CA SER A 32 -9.45 3.69 5.28
C SER A 32 -9.26 3.16 3.85
N HIS A 33 -8.38 2.17 3.68
CA HIS A 33 -8.08 1.55 2.40
C HIS A 33 -7.40 0.19 2.59
N GLY A 34 -7.43 -0.65 1.56
CA GLY A 34 -6.82 -1.97 1.55
C GLY A 34 -7.49 -2.94 2.53
N HIS A 35 -6.71 -3.84 3.10
CA HIS A 35 -7.18 -4.84 4.08
C HIS A 35 -6.84 -4.51 5.53
N ARG A 36 -6.05 -3.44 5.75
CA ARG A 36 -5.57 -3.07 7.08
C ARG A 36 -6.36 -1.88 7.60
N ASP A 37 -6.66 -1.94 8.87
CA ASP A 37 -6.88 -0.72 9.65
C ASP A 37 -5.51 -0.19 10.04
N TRP A 38 -5.07 0.85 9.34
CA TRP A 38 -3.83 1.52 9.69
C TRP A 38 -3.98 2.26 11.02
N PRO A 39 -2.98 2.19 11.91
CA PRO A 39 -3.03 2.92 13.16
C PRO A 39 -2.90 4.44 12.93
N ASP A 40 -3.72 5.22 13.63
CA ASP A 40 -3.66 6.69 13.57
C ASP A 40 -2.41 7.24 14.30
N LYS A 41 -1.95 6.52 15.34
CA LYS A 41 -0.82 6.90 16.18
C LYS A 41 0.49 6.35 15.65
N ILE A 42 1.50 7.22 15.61
CA ILE A 42 2.82 6.85 15.12
C ILE A 42 3.55 5.80 15.98
N SER A 43 3.29 5.75 17.29
CA SER A 43 3.84 4.72 18.19
C SER A 43 3.36 3.32 17.79
N ASP A 44 2.11 3.24 17.36
CA ASP A 44 1.45 1.99 17.03
C ASP A 44 1.89 1.56 15.62
N LEU A 45 2.05 2.52 14.70
CA LEU A 45 2.69 2.30 13.40
C LEU A 45 4.11 1.76 13.56
N ARG A 46 4.93 2.35 14.45
CA ARG A 46 6.28 1.87 14.77
C ARG A 46 6.26 0.41 15.20
N SER A 47 5.47 0.11 16.22
CA SER A 47 5.33 -1.25 16.77
C SER A 47 4.88 -2.24 15.70
N MET A 48 3.96 -1.83 14.84
CA MET A 48 3.47 -2.67 13.75
C MET A 48 4.53 -2.94 12.66
N LEU A 49 5.37 -1.96 12.33
CA LEU A 49 6.44 -2.14 11.35
C LEU A 49 7.64 -2.95 11.89
N GLU A 50 7.77 -3.06 13.21
CA GLU A 50 8.77 -3.89 13.88
C GLU A 50 8.43 -5.39 13.86
N PHE A 51 7.19 -5.78 13.54
CA PHE A 51 6.84 -7.19 13.41
C PHE A 51 7.75 -7.90 12.40
N PRO A 52 8.42 -9.01 12.76
CA PRO A 52 9.42 -9.66 11.91
C PRO A 52 8.93 -10.08 10.53
N ARG A 53 7.62 -10.32 10.37
CA ARG A 53 7.00 -10.67 9.08
C ARG A 53 6.91 -9.48 8.11
N VAL A 54 6.92 -8.24 8.63
CA VAL A 54 6.76 -7.04 7.81
C VAL A 54 8.04 -6.72 7.06
N GLN A 55 9.20 -6.72 7.73
CA GLN A 55 10.52 -6.41 7.12
C GLN A 55 10.47 -5.14 6.23
N PRO A 56 10.13 -3.96 6.78
CA PRO A 56 9.78 -2.79 5.99
C PRO A 56 10.91 -2.30 5.06
N HIS A 57 12.18 -2.48 5.46
CA HIS A 57 13.34 -2.19 4.60
C HIS A 57 13.43 -3.04 3.32
N LYS A 58 12.64 -4.11 3.22
CA LYS A 58 12.59 -5.03 2.08
C LYS A 58 11.23 -4.99 1.38
N ASN A 59 10.18 -4.76 2.15
CA ASN A 59 8.80 -5.00 1.75
C ASN A 59 7.94 -3.75 1.73
N LEU A 60 8.50 -2.57 1.99
CA LEU A 60 7.77 -1.31 1.94
C LEU A 60 8.52 -0.32 1.05
N VAL A 61 7.81 0.27 0.10
CA VAL A 61 8.29 1.35 -0.77
C VAL A 61 7.38 2.56 -0.62
N LEU A 62 7.97 3.75 -0.73
CA LEU A 62 7.27 5.02 -0.75
C LEU A 62 7.40 5.64 -2.14
N ALA A 63 6.30 6.21 -2.64
CA ALA A 63 6.30 7.06 -3.81
C ALA A 63 6.57 8.50 -3.37
N HIS A 64 7.66 9.07 -3.89
CA HIS A 64 8.09 10.43 -3.66
C HIS A 64 7.75 11.27 -4.89
N LEU A 65 7.04 12.36 -4.67
CA LEU A 65 6.95 13.48 -5.62
C LEU A 65 7.78 14.62 -5.02
N GLU A 66 8.95 14.87 -5.61
CA GLU A 66 9.94 15.76 -5.02
C GLU A 66 10.25 15.32 -3.57
N ASN A 67 10.08 16.22 -2.59
CA ASN A 67 10.32 15.94 -1.18
C ASN A 67 9.09 15.43 -0.41
N LYS A 68 7.98 15.12 -1.11
CA LYS A 68 6.72 14.69 -0.49
C LYS A 68 6.44 13.22 -0.76
N VAL A 69 6.13 12.48 0.30
CA VAL A 69 5.57 11.11 0.19
C VAL A 69 4.11 11.22 -0.21
N VAL A 70 3.75 10.65 -1.36
CA VAL A 70 2.40 10.73 -1.95
C VAL A 70 1.73 9.36 -2.12
N GLY A 71 2.46 8.27 -1.87
CA GLY A 71 1.91 6.92 -1.95
C GLY A 71 2.85 5.90 -1.33
N TYR A 72 2.35 4.68 -1.16
CA TYR A 72 3.14 3.57 -0.65
C TYR A 72 2.68 2.25 -1.27
N ALA A 73 3.56 1.26 -1.25
CA ALA A 73 3.19 -0.14 -1.44
C ALA A 73 3.94 -1.01 -0.41
N ILE A 74 3.21 -1.93 0.20
CA ILE A 74 3.71 -2.90 1.18
C ILE A 74 3.39 -4.32 0.72
N VAL A 75 4.34 -5.23 0.93
CA VAL A 75 4.17 -6.67 0.68
C VAL A 75 4.27 -7.43 1.99
N GLU A 76 3.25 -8.23 2.29
CA GLU A 76 3.24 -9.10 3.46
C GLU A 76 3.25 -10.57 3.05
N PRO A 77 4.39 -11.24 3.19
CA PRO A 77 4.47 -12.67 2.91
C PRO A 77 3.75 -13.47 3.98
N GLU A 78 2.76 -14.27 3.57
CA GLU A 78 2.11 -15.29 4.38
C GLU A 78 2.59 -16.67 3.90
N LYS A 79 3.90 -16.92 4.09
CA LYS A 79 4.60 -18.09 3.55
C LYS A 79 3.94 -19.42 3.91
N ASN A 80 3.38 -19.52 5.11
CA ASN A 80 2.69 -20.71 5.60
C ASN A 80 1.47 -21.13 4.76
N ILE A 81 0.87 -20.18 4.03
CA ILE A 81 -0.28 -20.41 3.14
C ILE A 81 0.03 -20.04 1.68
N GLY A 82 1.32 -19.94 1.33
CA GLY A 82 1.79 -19.84 -0.06
C GLY A 82 1.39 -18.55 -0.80
N ARG A 83 1.09 -17.46 -0.07
CA ARG A 83 0.65 -16.19 -0.68
C ARG A 83 1.33 -14.98 -0.07
N SER A 84 1.33 -13.87 -0.79
CA SER A 84 1.71 -12.55 -0.30
C SER A 84 0.55 -11.58 -0.52
N VAL A 85 0.30 -10.72 0.46
CA VAL A 85 -0.70 -9.65 0.33
C VAL A 85 0.01 -8.36 -0.04
N VAL A 86 -0.45 -7.72 -1.10
CA VAL A 86 0.01 -6.41 -1.56
C VAL A 86 -1.01 -5.37 -1.10
N GLY A 87 -0.58 -4.44 -0.25
CA GLY A 87 -1.34 -3.24 0.11
C GLY A 87 -0.69 -2.02 -0.53
N PHE A 88 -1.46 -1.16 -1.17
CA PHE A 88 -0.92 0.06 -1.77
C PHE A 88 -2.01 1.13 -1.87
N THR A 89 -1.59 2.38 -1.80
CA THR A 89 -2.47 3.53 -2.07
C THR A 89 -1.65 4.74 -2.47
N SER A 90 -2.33 5.78 -2.94
CA SER A 90 -1.75 7.07 -3.29
C SER A 90 -2.74 8.20 -3.06
N THR A 91 -2.28 9.27 -2.42
CA THR A 91 -3.01 10.54 -2.32
C THR A 91 -2.77 11.43 -3.55
N SER A 92 -1.86 11.05 -4.45
CA SER A 92 -1.73 11.68 -5.77
C SER A 92 -3.03 11.49 -6.56
N ALA A 93 -3.46 12.51 -7.29
CA ALA A 93 -4.60 12.43 -8.21
C ALA A 93 -4.26 11.58 -9.45
N ASP A 94 -2.97 11.43 -9.76
CA ASP A 94 -2.49 10.66 -10.90
C ASP A 94 -2.60 9.14 -10.68
N SER A 95 -3.12 8.47 -11.71
CA SER A 95 -3.28 7.01 -11.76
C SER A 95 -1.96 6.29 -12.08
N ALA A 96 -0.99 6.94 -12.73
CA ALA A 96 0.30 6.32 -13.03
C ALA A 96 1.10 6.02 -11.76
N THR A 97 0.95 6.83 -10.72
CA THR A 97 1.52 6.59 -9.38
C THR A 97 1.02 5.26 -8.80
N LEU A 98 -0.30 4.99 -8.85
CA LEU A 98 -0.86 3.71 -8.42
C LEU A 98 -0.35 2.54 -9.27
N GLY A 99 -0.22 2.73 -10.58
CA GLY A 99 0.37 1.74 -11.48
C GLY A 99 1.82 1.39 -11.12
N LYS A 100 2.67 2.38 -10.84
CA LYS A 100 4.06 2.18 -10.38
C LYS A 100 4.11 1.38 -9.08
N LEU A 101 3.28 1.75 -8.10
CA LEU A 101 3.18 1.08 -6.80
C LEU A 101 2.68 -0.37 -6.94
N LEU A 102 1.64 -0.59 -7.74
CA LEU A 102 1.12 -1.92 -8.05
C LEU A 102 2.19 -2.80 -8.70
N ASN A 103 2.91 -2.28 -9.70
CA ASN A 103 3.95 -3.03 -10.40
C ASN A 103 5.09 -3.43 -9.45
N TRP A 104 5.54 -2.50 -8.61
CA TRP A 104 6.54 -2.80 -7.59
C TRP A 104 6.05 -3.88 -6.62
N GLY A 105 4.84 -3.71 -6.07
CA GLY A 105 4.26 -4.66 -5.11
C GLY A 105 4.08 -6.06 -5.69
N THR A 106 3.63 -6.14 -6.94
CA THR A 106 3.46 -7.41 -7.68
C THR A 106 4.80 -8.12 -7.87
N LYS A 107 5.81 -7.40 -8.36
CA LYS A 107 7.17 -7.95 -8.56
C LYS A 107 7.81 -8.37 -7.23
N ARG A 108 7.57 -7.61 -6.16
CA ARG A 108 8.13 -7.92 -4.85
C ARG A 108 7.44 -9.12 -4.21
N ALA A 109 6.12 -9.23 -4.34
CA ALA A 109 5.33 -10.36 -3.87
C ALA A 109 5.73 -11.69 -4.54
N SER A 110 6.00 -11.68 -5.85
CA SER A 110 6.41 -12.89 -6.58
C SER A 110 7.78 -13.42 -6.16
N GLN A 111 8.63 -12.59 -5.55
CA GLN A 111 9.91 -13.02 -4.98
C GLN A 111 9.76 -13.70 -3.61
N GLU A 112 8.62 -13.52 -2.94
CA GLU A 112 8.38 -14.09 -1.60
C GLU A 112 7.49 -15.33 -1.65
N THR A 113 6.50 -15.35 -2.54
CA THR A 113 5.53 -16.45 -2.68
C THR A 113 4.96 -16.53 -4.10
N PRO A 114 4.46 -17.70 -4.56
CA PRO A 114 3.96 -17.88 -5.92
C PRO A 114 2.67 -17.10 -6.22
N ILE A 115 1.86 -16.76 -5.20
CA ILE A 115 0.57 -16.09 -5.37
C ILE A 115 0.60 -14.73 -4.68
N ALA A 116 0.21 -13.68 -5.41
CA ALA A 116 -0.02 -12.36 -4.85
C ALA A 116 -1.54 -12.11 -4.74
N HIS A 117 -1.97 -11.48 -3.66
CA HIS A 117 -3.34 -10.97 -3.51
C HIS A 117 -3.33 -9.48 -3.23
N ILE A 118 -4.33 -8.80 -3.76
CA ILE A 118 -4.67 -7.45 -3.38
C ILE A 118 -6.05 -7.54 -2.74
N ALA A 119 -6.22 -6.87 -1.61
CA ALA A 119 -7.51 -6.70 -0.98
C ALA A 119 -7.82 -5.21 -0.96
N THR A 120 -9.01 -4.88 -1.42
CA THR A 120 -9.53 -3.52 -1.55
C THR A 120 -10.90 -3.45 -0.87
N LEU A 121 -11.25 -2.29 -0.35
CA LEU A 121 -12.61 -2.00 0.08
C LEU A 121 -13.52 -1.77 -1.13
N ASN A 122 -14.83 -1.96 -0.95
CA ASN A 122 -15.80 -1.81 -2.03
C ASN A 122 -15.91 -0.37 -2.58
N ASN A 123 -15.42 0.62 -1.84
CA ASN A 123 -15.47 2.04 -2.20
C ASN A 123 -14.15 2.57 -2.82
N GLU A 124 -13.13 1.72 -3.01
CA GLU A 124 -11.84 2.12 -3.59
C GLU A 124 -11.83 2.10 -5.13
N SER A 125 -12.70 2.88 -5.77
CA SER A 125 -12.90 2.86 -7.23
C SER A 125 -11.62 3.11 -8.05
N ARG A 126 -10.71 3.94 -7.56
CA ARG A 126 -9.42 4.22 -8.22
C ARG A 126 -8.50 3.01 -8.24
N VAL A 127 -8.39 2.32 -7.11
CA VAL A 127 -7.57 1.10 -6.99
C VAL A 127 -8.22 -0.01 -7.81
N GLU A 128 -9.54 -0.16 -7.72
CA GLU A 128 -10.31 -1.14 -8.50
C GLU A 128 -10.09 -0.99 -10.02
N THR A 129 -10.10 0.25 -10.51
CA THR A 129 -9.84 0.55 -11.93
C THR A 129 -8.44 0.12 -12.34
N ILE A 130 -7.43 0.44 -11.52
CA ILE A 130 -6.03 0.11 -11.81
C ILE A 130 -5.79 -1.41 -11.79
N ILE A 131 -6.34 -2.16 -10.83
CA ILE A 131 -6.16 -3.61 -10.78
C ILE A 131 -6.84 -4.29 -11.98
N LYS A 132 -8.03 -3.84 -12.40
CA LYS A 132 -8.74 -4.36 -13.59
C LYS A 132 -7.93 -4.13 -14.86
N ASN A 133 -7.36 -2.94 -15.02
CA ASN A 133 -6.52 -2.60 -16.18
C ASN A 133 -5.20 -3.40 -16.21
N ASN A 134 -4.79 -4.01 -15.10
CA ASN A 134 -3.58 -4.84 -14.99
C ASN A 134 -3.91 -6.35 -14.89
N ASN A 135 -5.06 -6.77 -15.42
CA ASN A 135 -5.48 -8.18 -15.52
C ASN A 135 -5.58 -8.93 -14.18
N TRP A 136 -5.79 -8.22 -13.08
CA TRP A 136 -6.08 -8.87 -11.81
C TRP A 136 -7.49 -9.45 -11.83
N LYS A 137 -7.60 -10.71 -11.43
CA LYS A 137 -8.89 -11.41 -11.33
C LYS A 137 -9.44 -11.30 -9.91
N HIS A 138 -10.72 -10.97 -9.79
CA HIS A 138 -11.43 -11.10 -8.52
C HIS A 138 -11.57 -12.58 -8.14
N VAL A 139 -11.07 -12.94 -6.96
CA VAL A 139 -11.04 -14.34 -6.50
C VAL A 139 -11.95 -14.62 -5.30
N ARG A 140 -12.27 -13.60 -4.48
CA ARG A 140 -13.15 -13.74 -3.31
C ARG A 140 -13.51 -12.39 -2.68
N LYS A 141 -14.64 -12.39 -1.96
CA LYS A 141 -15.07 -11.30 -1.07
C LYS A 141 -14.86 -11.73 0.39
N TYR A 142 -14.32 -10.82 1.21
CA TYR A 142 -14.23 -11.00 2.66
C TYR A 142 -15.29 -10.16 3.37
N LEU A 143 -15.73 -10.64 4.53
CA LEU A 143 -16.59 -9.88 5.44
C LEU A 143 -15.78 -9.55 6.69
N ARG A 144 -15.84 -8.30 7.14
CA ARG A 144 -15.32 -7.89 8.44
C ARG A 144 -16.36 -8.27 9.49
N LEU A 145 -15.96 -9.11 10.43
CA LEU A 145 -16.80 -9.49 11.57
C LEU A 145 -16.39 -8.65 12.76
N GLU A 146 -17.35 -7.98 13.39
CA GLU A 146 -17.13 -7.16 14.59
C GLU A 146 -18.00 -7.70 15.72
N CYS A 147 -17.40 -7.86 16.91
CA CYS A 147 -18.13 -8.13 18.13
C CYS A 147 -17.93 -6.92 19.04
N SER A 148 -18.96 -6.08 19.15
CA SER A 148 -18.98 -5.00 20.14
C SER A 148 -19.46 -5.58 21.47
N PRO A 149 -18.63 -5.58 22.53
CA PRO A 149 -19.10 -5.89 23.87
C PRO A 149 -20.25 -4.92 24.21
N ARG A 150 -21.35 -5.45 24.72
CA ARG A 150 -22.43 -4.65 25.30
C ARG A 150 -22.03 -4.07 26.64
#